data_AF-A0A7Y5KG64-F1
#
_entry.id   AF-A0A7Y5KG64-F1
#
_cell.length_a   1.000
_cell.length_b   1.000
_cell.length_c   1.000
_cell.angle_alpha   90.00
_cell.angle_beta   90.00
_cell.angle_gamma   90.00
#
_symmetry.space_group_name_H-M   'P 1'
#
loop_
_entity.id
_entity.type
_entity.pdbx_description
1 polymer ?
#
loop_
_entity_poly.entity_id
_entity_poly.type
_entity_poly.pdbx_seq_one_letter_code
_entity_poly.pdbx_strand_id
1 'polypeptide(L)'
;MSCLAACSKMLLDFTGNITAEKALRDLLHTDAFGTVVMNILVLNTALPETKTAIHRWPLSQLQNYLITKQRPCIVTVKTGLLPHWKGQDCAHALVVHGFGD
;
A
#
# COMPACT_ATOMS: atom_id res chain seq x y z
N MET A 1 1.76 -11.16 -8.53
CA MET A 1 2.58 -10.05 -7.98
C MET A 1 2.18 -9.81 -6.51
N SER A 2 3.11 -9.56 -5.58
CA SER A 2 2.81 -9.44 -4.12
C SER A 2 2.83 -7.99 -3.58
N CYS A 3 2.80 -6.98 -4.47
CA CYS A 3 3.12 -5.60 -4.08
C CYS A 3 2.28 -5.05 -2.93
N LEU A 4 0.97 -5.36 -2.88
CA LEU A 4 0.11 -4.91 -1.78
C LEU A 4 0.46 -5.60 -0.45
N ALA A 5 0.70 -6.91 -0.45
CA ALA A 5 1.09 -7.64 0.77
C ALA A 5 2.46 -7.19 1.29
N ALA A 6 3.42 -6.94 0.39
CA ALA A 6 4.72 -6.38 0.73
C ALA A 6 4.60 -4.95 1.31
N CYS A 7 3.76 -4.10 0.72
CA CYS A 7 3.47 -2.75 1.24
C CYS A 7 2.81 -2.79 2.62
N SER A 8 1.82 -3.66 2.80
CA SER A 8 1.18 -3.89 4.09
C SER A 8 2.19 -4.34 5.13
N LYS A 9 3.09 -5.26 4.78
CA LYS A 9 4.17 -5.70 5.68
C LYS A 9 5.05 -4.52 6.12
N MET A 10 5.53 -3.72 5.17
CA MET A 10 6.39 -2.57 5.48
C MET A 10 5.71 -1.58 6.43
N LEU A 11 4.42 -1.28 6.24
CA LEU A 11 3.68 -0.40 7.15
C LEU A 11 3.42 -1.02 8.52
N LEU A 12 3.07 -2.31 8.57
CA LEU A 12 2.84 -3.01 9.83
C LEU A 12 4.13 -3.07 10.65
N ASP A 13 5.25 -3.43 10.02
CA ASP A 13 6.57 -3.43 10.64
C ASP A 13 6.92 -2.03 11.19
N PHE A 14 6.65 -0.96 10.44
CA PHE A 14 6.86 0.43 10.88
C PHE A 14 6.05 0.77 12.15
N THR A 15 4.88 0.17 12.32
CA THR A 15 4.03 0.34 13.52
C THR A 15 4.35 -0.63 14.66
N GLY A 16 5.34 -1.51 14.49
CA GLY A 16 5.71 -2.55 15.46
C GLY A 16 4.84 -3.82 15.39
N ASN A 17 3.93 -3.93 14.43
CA ASN A 17 3.11 -5.12 14.19
C ASN A 17 3.84 -6.07 13.24
N ILE A 18 4.45 -7.11 13.77
CA ILE A 18 5.24 -8.04 12.98
C ILE A 18 4.31 -9.12 12.41
N THR A 19 3.97 -9.00 11.12
CA THR A 19 3.20 -10.00 10.39
C THR A 19 4.01 -10.53 9.21
N ALA A 20 4.06 -11.85 9.06
CA ALA A 20 4.76 -12.48 7.94
C ALA A 20 4.10 -12.13 6.60
N GLU A 21 4.88 -11.83 5.56
CA GLU A 21 4.34 -11.48 4.24
C GLU A 21 3.44 -12.60 3.69
N LYS A 22 3.81 -13.86 3.91
CA LYS A 22 2.98 -15.00 3.51
C LYS A 22 1.58 -14.93 4.12
N ALA A 23 1.47 -14.64 5.43
CA ALA A 23 0.18 -14.50 6.09
C ALA A 23 -0.63 -13.33 5.53
N LEU A 24 0.03 -12.22 5.19
CA LEU A 24 -0.61 -11.08 4.53
C LEU A 24 -1.07 -11.40 3.11
N ARG A 25 -0.31 -12.19 2.34
CA ARG A 25 -0.73 -12.65 1.03
C ARG A 25 -2.00 -13.48 1.12
N ASP A 26 -2.04 -14.41 2.06
CA ASP A 26 -3.19 -15.29 2.29
C ASP A 26 -4.43 -14.46 2.73
N LEU A 27 -4.22 -13.54 3.68
CA LEU A 27 -5.27 -12.68 4.23
C LEU A 27 -5.84 -11.70 3.20
N LEU A 28 -4.98 -11.15 2.34
CA LEU A 28 -5.38 -10.23 1.28
C LEU A 28 -5.87 -10.95 0.02
N HIS A 29 -5.94 -12.28 0.02
CA HIS A 29 -6.30 -13.11 -1.13
C HIS A 29 -5.45 -12.80 -2.37
N THR A 30 -4.13 -12.76 -2.18
CA THR A 30 -3.17 -12.49 -3.26
C THR A 30 -2.98 -13.73 -4.13
N ASP A 31 -3.22 -13.59 -5.44
CA ASP A 31 -3.10 -14.67 -6.42
C ASP A 31 -1.98 -14.42 -7.45
N ALA A 32 -2.00 -15.19 -8.55
CA ALA A 32 -1.05 -15.07 -9.63
C ALA A 32 -1.07 -13.68 -10.31
N PHE A 33 -2.26 -13.07 -10.44
CA PHE A 33 -2.48 -11.77 -11.08
C PHE A 33 -2.26 -10.61 -10.11
N GLY A 34 -2.43 -10.83 -8.81
CA GLY A 34 -2.08 -9.85 -7.78
C GLY A 34 -3.08 -9.83 -6.65
N THR A 35 -3.32 -8.63 -6.12
CA THR A 35 -4.21 -8.42 -4.98
C THR A 35 -5.23 -7.34 -5.34
N VAL A 36 -6.51 -7.63 -5.13
CA VAL A 36 -7.55 -6.60 -5.26
C VAL A 36 -7.35 -5.58 -4.14
N VAL A 37 -7.20 -4.30 -4.50
CA VAL A 37 -6.89 -3.21 -3.55
C VAL A 37 -7.88 -3.16 -2.38
N MET A 38 -9.16 -3.42 -2.64
CA MET A 38 -10.21 -3.43 -1.61
C MET A 38 -9.97 -4.47 -0.51
N ASN A 39 -9.22 -5.54 -0.78
CA ASN A 39 -8.93 -6.56 0.21
C ASN A 39 -8.05 -6.03 1.35
N ILE A 40 -7.42 -4.86 1.22
CA ILE A 40 -6.73 -4.20 2.33
C ILE A 40 -7.66 -3.94 3.53
N LEU A 41 -8.95 -3.76 3.28
CA LEU A 41 -9.94 -3.51 4.34
C LEU A 41 -10.18 -4.74 5.23
N VAL A 42 -9.81 -5.94 4.78
CA VAL A 42 -9.84 -7.16 5.60
C VAL A 42 -8.91 -7.03 6.81
N LEU A 43 -7.87 -6.18 6.75
CA LEU A 43 -7.01 -5.94 7.90
C LEU A 43 -7.76 -5.31 9.08
N ASN A 44 -8.83 -4.53 8.83
CA ASN A 44 -9.63 -3.92 9.91
C ASN A 44 -10.33 -4.96 10.79
N THR A 45 -10.63 -6.13 10.23
CA THR A 45 -11.27 -7.22 10.98
C THR A 45 -10.24 -8.21 11.51
N ALA A 46 -9.18 -8.48 10.74
CA ALA A 46 -8.17 -9.48 11.08
C ALA A 46 -7.09 -9.00 12.04
N LEU A 47 -6.83 -7.68 12.07
CA LEU A 47 -5.81 -7.04 12.91
C LEU A 47 -6.47 -5.85 13.64
N PRO A 48 -7.14 -6.08 14.79
CA PRO A 48 -7.96 -5.07 15.48
C PRO A 48 -7.21 -3.80 15.90
N GLU A 49 -5.90 -3.89 16.09
CA GLU A 49 -5.01 -2.78 16.38
C GLU A 49 -4.69 -1.89 15.15
N THR A 50 -5.13 -2.31 13.96
CA THR A 50 -4.91 -1.60 12.71
C THR A 50 -6.19 -0.94 12.22
N LYS A 51 -6.05 0.24 11.62
CA LYS A 51 -7.15 0.93 10.91
C LYS A 51 -6.69 1.32 9.53
N THR A 52 -7.37 0.77 8.54
CA THR A 52 -7.16 0.99 7.12
C THR A 52 -8.37 1.68 6.53
N ALA A 53 -8.11 2.64 5.64
CA ALA A 53 -9.12 3.35 4.88
C ALA A 53 -8.59 3.59 3.47
N ILE A 54 -9.48 3.53 2.49
CA ILE A 54 -9.15 3.83 1.10
C ILE A 54 -9.67 5.22 0.79
N HIS A 55 -8.78 6.06 0.28
CA HIS A 55 -9.10 7.42 -0.13
C HIS A 55 -8.70 7.64 -1.58
N ARG A 56 -9.50 8.44 -2.30
CA ARG A 56 -9.13 8.98 -3.59
C ARG A 56 -8.84 10.47 -3.43
N TRP A 57 -7.58 10.83 -3.57
CA TRP A 57 -7.10 12.19 -3.34
C TRP A 57 -6.30 12.71 -4.54
N PRO A 58 -6.35 14.03 -4.83
CA PRO A 58 -5.36 14.66 -5.69
C PRO A 58 -3.98 14.62 -5.01
N LEU A 59 -2.91 14.74 -5.82
CA LEU A 59 -1.53 14.70 -5.34
C LEU A 59 -1.25 15.74 -4.23
N SER A 60 -1.84 16.93 -4.33
CA SER A 60 -1.70 17.99 -3.32
C SER A 60 -2.24 17.59 -1.94
N GLN A 61 -3.32 16.79 -1.89
CA GLN A 61 -3.85 16.27 -0.63
C GLN A 61 -2.99 15.14 -0.07
N LEU A 62 -2.39 14.30 -0.92
CA LEU A 62 -1.40 13.30 -0.50
C LEU A 62 -0.16 13.98 0.10
N GLN A 63 0.32 15.06 -0.53
CA GLN A 63 1.40 15.91 0.01
C GLN A 63 1.05 16.46 1.39
N ASN A 64 -0.11 17.10 1.51
CA ASN A 64 -0.56 17.63 2.79
C ASN A 64 -0.72 16.53 3.86
N TYR A 65 -1.25 15.35 3.50
CA TYR A 65 -1.36 14.21 4.41
C TYR A 65 0.01 13.79 4.95
N LEU A 66 1.01 13.61 4.06
CA LEU A 66 2.34 13.16 4.45
C LEU A 66 3.06 14.18 5.34
N ILE A 67 2.93 15.47 5.03
CA ILE A 67 3.50 16.57 5.84
C ILE A 67 2.84 16.64 7.22
N THR A 68 1.50 16.59 7.27
CA THR A 68 0.75 16.83 8.52
C THR A 68 0.69 15.61 9.42
N LYS A 69 0.63 14.40 8.86
CA LYS A 69 0.53 13.16 9.65
C LYS A 69 1.87 12.54 9.96
N GLN A 70 2.92 12.85 9.18
CA GLN A 70 4.26 12.25 9.32
C GLN A 70 4.19 10.72 9.42
N ARG A 71 3.31 10.10 8.63
CA ARG A 71 3.10 8.66 8.60
C ARG A 71 3.13 8.16 7.16
N PRO A 72 3.84 7.06 6.89
CA PRO A 72 3.83 6.47 5.56
C PRO A 72 2.45 5.91 5.22
N CYS A 73 2.11 5.88 3.93
CA CYS A 73 0.86 5.31 3.44
C CYS A 73 1.08 4.48 2.17
N ILE A 74 0.12 3.61 1.84
CA ILE A 74 0.11 2.87 0.58
C ILE A 74 -0.60 3.72 -0.48
N VAL A 75 0.03 3.89 -1.63
CA VAL A 75 -0.58 4.47 -2.82
C VAL A 75 -0.65 3.44 -3.94
N THR A 76 -1.66 3.56 -4.79
CA THR A 76 -1.76 2.77 -6.02
C THR A 76 -1.40 3.64 -7.20
N VAL A 77 -0.52 3.14 -8.06
CA VAL A 77 -0.06 3.82 -9.27
C VAL A 77 -0.32 2.97 -10.49
N LYS A 78 -0.45 3.61 -11.64
CA LYS A 78 -0.37 2.95 -12.96
C LYS A 78 1.06 3.07 -13.44
N THR A 79 1.76 1.95 -13.55
CA THR A 79 3.19 1.95 -13.90
C THR A 79 3.47 2.40 -15.32
N GLY A 80 2.51 2.31 -16.24
CA GLY A 80 2.68 2.77 -17.62
C GLY A 80 2.98 4.27 -17.75
N LEU A 81 2.65 5.05 -16.72
CA LEU A 81 2.94 6.49 -16.66
C LEU A 81 4.34 6.82 -16.12
N LEU A 82 5.11 5.81 -15.69
CA LEU A 82 6.39 6.00 -15.01
C LEU A 82 7.58 5.59 -15.91
N PRO A 83 8.58 6.49 -16.14
CA PRO A 83 9.67 6.23 -17.09
C PRO A 83 10.49 4.97 -16.82
N HIS A 84 10.66 4.60 -15.55
CA HIS A 84 11.51 3.48 -15.13
C HIS A 84 10.85 2.10 -15.30
N TRP A 85 9.54 2.04 -15.55
CA TRP A 85 8.80 0.79 -15.76
C TRP A 85 8.75 0.33 -17.23
N LYS A 86 9.49 0.99 -18.13
CA LYS A 86 9.74 0.58 -19.52
C LYS A 86 8.49 0.11 -20.29
N GLY A 87 7.37 0.81 -20.10
CA GLY A 87 6.11 0.51 -20.79
C GLY A 87 5.31 -0.67 -20.23
N GLN A 88 5.70 -1.26 -19.10
CA GLN A 88 4.83 -2.18 -18.37
C GLN A 88 3.72 -1.38 -17.70
N ASP A 89 2.49 -1.49 -18.19
CA ASP A 89 1.32 -0.85 -17.59
C ASP A 89 0.52 -1.84 -16.74
N CYS A 90 0.70 -1.74 -15.43
CA CYS A 90 -0.09 -2.47 -14.45
C CYS A 90 -0.41 -1.58 -13.25
N ALA A 91 -1.43 -1.97 -12.50
CA ALA A 91 -1.68 -1.38 -11.19
C ALA A 91 -0.63 -1.89 -10.21
N HIS A 92 0.05 -0.99 -9.50
CA HIS A 92 1.08 -1.32 -8.54
C HIS A 92 0.87 -0.57 -7.23
N ALA A 93 1.17 -1.22 -6.11
CA ALA A 93 1.14 -0.60 -4.78
C ALA A 93 2.55 -0.16 -4.36
N LEU A 94 2.67 1.04 -3.80
CA LEU A 94 3.91 1.60 -3.27
C LEU A 94 3.69 2.12 -1.86
N VAL A 95 4.72 2.05 -1.01
CA VAL A 95 4.75 2.78 0.26
C VAL A 95 5.39 4.14 0.01
N VAL A 96 4.69 5.21 0.37
CA VAL A 96 5.22 6.58 0.32
C VAL A 96 5.46 7.05 1.75
N HIS A 97 6.68 7.45 2.06
CA HIS A 97 7.09 7.91 3.39
C HIS A 97 7.40 9.42 3.44
N GLY A 98 7.45 10.10 2.30
CA GLY A 98 7.76 11.53 2.22
C GLY A 98 7.90 12.00 0.78
N PHE A 99 8.26 13.28 0.62
CA PHE A 99 8.65 13.88 -0.64
C PHE A 99 10.08 14.39 -0.52
N GLY A 100 10.88 14.18 -1.56
CA GLY A 100 12.14 14.89 -1.74
C GLY A 100 11.89 16.20 -2.49
N ASP A 101 12.74 17.17 -2.22
CA ASP A 101 12.86 18.39 -3.05
C ASP A 101 13.52 18.08 -4.41
#